data_AF-A0A7C1AE28-F1
#
_entry.id   AF-A0A7C1AE28-F1
#
_cell.length_a   1.000
_cell.length_b   1.000
_cell.length_c   1.000
_cell.angle_alpha   90.00
_cell.angle_beta   90.00
_cell.angle_gamma   90.00
#
_symmetry.space_group_name_H-M   'P 1'
#
loop_
_entity.id
_entity.type
_entity.pdbx_description
1 polymer ?
#
loop_
_entity_poly.entity_id
_entity_poly.type
_entity_poly.pdbx_seq_one_letter_code
_entity_poly.pdbx_strand_id
1 'polypeptide(L)'
;MLERINSAIKTGIKKIKWYSYLIAERIKIEIAVIKLMGRSEKYESERRKLLTSIGERIYDLKNKQGINVYEDGAIRDLLKRLDQLEEEISRLRKEAEEISALEV
;
A
#
# COMPACT_ATOMS: atom_id res chain seq x y z
N MET A 1 -48.20 -4.91 -29.64
CA MET A 1 -46.96 -5.73 -29.54
C MET A 1 -45.71 -4.86 -29.40
N LEU A 2 -45.49 -3.88 -30.27
CA LEU A 2 -44.35 -2.96 -30.24
C LEU A 2 -44.18 -2.19 -28.90
N GLU A 3 -45.27 -1.75 -28.27
CA GLU A 3 -45.19 -1.06 -26.97
C GLU A 3 -44.71 -1.96 -25.82
N ARG A 4 -45.07 -3.25 -25.83
CA ARG A 4 -44.57 -4.24 -24.86
C ARG A 4 -43.09 -4.56 -25.06
N ILE A 5 -42.63 -4.56 -26.32
CA ILE A 5 -41.20 -4.74 -26.64
C ILE A 5 -40.41 -3.52 -26.17
N ASN A 6 -40.92 -2.31 -26.42
CA ASN A 6 -40.29 -1.07 -25.97
C ASN A 6 -40.23 -0.94 -24.44
N SER A 7 -41.27 -1.37 -23.72
CA SER A 7 -41.26 -1.37 -22.25
C SER A 7 -40.30 -2.41 -21.67
N ALA A 8 -40.20 -3.59 -22.29
CA ALA A 8 -39.23 -4.62 -21.91
C ALA A 8 -37.79 -4.16 -22.10
N ILE A 9 -37.47 -3.51 -23.23
CA ILE A 9 -36.14 -2.96 -23.51
C ILE A 9 -35.80 -1.82 -22.54
N LYS A 10 -36.72 -0.88 -22.29
CA LYS A 10 -36.51 0.19 -21.30
C LYS A 10 -36.24 -0.38 -19.90
N THR A 11 -36.96 -1.44 -19.51
CA THR A 11 -36.76 -2.12 -18.22
C THR A 11 -35.41 -2.82 -18.16
N GLY A 12 -34.99 -3.49 -19.25
CA GLY A 12 -33.67 -4.11 -19.38
C GLY A 12 -32.54 -3.10 -19.26
N ILE A 13 -32.63 -1.97 -19.97
CA ILE A 13 -31.64 -0.88 -19.89
C ILE A 13 -31.57 -0.32 -18.46
N LYS A 14 -32.72 -0.18 -17.78
CA LYS A 14 -32.76 0.31 -16.39
C LYS A 14 -32.06 -0.64 -15.44
N LYS A 15 -32.25 -1.96 -15.61
CA LYS A 15 -31.56 -2.99 -14.83
C LYS A 15 -30.06 -2.98 -15.10
N ILE A 16 -29.63 -2.91 -16.36
CA ILE A 16 -28.20 -2.85 -16.72
C ILE A 16 -27.55 -1.62 -16.09
N LYS A 17 -28.18 -0.44 -16.18
CA LYS A 17 -27.68 0.78 -15.52
C LYS A 17 -27.51 0.62 -14.02
N TRP A 18 -28.47 -0.05 -13.36
CA TRP A 18 -28.39 -0.32 -11.93
C TRP A 18 -27.25 -1.27 -11.57
N TYR A 19 -27.07 -2.36 -12.33
CA TYR A 19 -25.92 -3.26 -12.15
C TYR A 19 -24.59 -2.56 -12.41
N SER A 20 -24.50 -1.75 -13.47
CA SER A 20 -23.30 -0.97 -13.78
C SER A 20 -22.95 0.02 -12.67
N TYR A 21 -23.95 0.66 -12.07
CA TYR A 21 -23.77 1.57 -10.94
C TYR A 21 -23.19 0.85 -9.72
N LEU A 22 -23.80 -0.28 -9.32
CA LEU A 22 -23.32 -1.10 -8.19
C LEU A 22 -21.90 -1.65 -8.41
N ILE A 23 -21.61 -2.14 -9.62
CA ILE A 23 -20.29 -2.66 -9.96
C ILE A 23 -19.25 -1.53 -9.92
N ALA A 24 -19.59 -0.34 -10.42
CA ALA A 24 -18.69 0.81 -10.40
C ALA A 24 -18.36 1.28 -8.97
N GLU A 25 -19.31 1.22 -8.04
CA GLU A 25 -19.05 1.49 -6.62
C GLU A 25 -18.11 0.45 -6.01
N ARG A 26 -18.37 -0.85 -6.23
CA ARG A 26 -17.57 -1.94 -5.66
C ARG A 26 -16.14 -2.01 -6.21
N ILE A 27 -15.96 -1.73 -7.50
CA ILE A 27 -14.63 -1.73 -8.15
C ILE A 27 -13.71 -0.67 -7.54
N LYS A 28 -14.24 0.50 -7.12
CA LYS A 28 -13.41 1.55 -6.50
C LYS A 28 -12.78 1.06 -5.19
N ILE A 29 -13.56 0.37 -4.37
CA ILE A 29 -13.09 -0.22 -3.11
C ILE A 29 -12.03 -1.29 -3.40
N GLU A 30 -12.30 -2.20 -4.32
CA GLU A 30 -11.33 -3.26 -4.67
C GLU A 30 -10.01 -2.69 -5.23
N ILE A 31 -10.07 -1.64 -6.06
CA ILE A 31 -8.86 -0.94 -6.55
C ILE A 31 -8.09 -0.28 -5.39
N ALA A 32 -8.79 0.33 -4.43
CA ALA A 32 -8.16 0.93 -3.25
C ALA A 32 -7.44 -0.13 -2.42
N VAL A 33 -8.10 -1.26 -2.14
CA VAL A 33 -7.51 -2.40 -1.42
C VAL A 33 -6.28 -2.95 -2.14
N ILE A 34 -6.36 -3.19 -3.46
CA ILE A 34 -5.22 -3.68 -4.26
C ILE A 34 -4.04 -2.70 -4.22
N LYS A 35 -4.31 -1.39 -4.35
CA LYS A 35 -3.25 -0.36 -4.25
C LYS A 35 -2.60 -0.34 -2.86
N LEU A 36 -3.37 -0.50 -1.79
CA LEU A 36 -2.86 -0.57 -0.43
C LEU A 36 -1.99 -1.82 -0.24
N MET A 37 -2.44 -2.98 -0.70
CA MET A 37 -1.67 -4.23 -0.64
C MET A 37 -0.35 -4.13 -1.41
N GLY A 38 -0.39 -3.64 -2.66
CA GLY A 38 0.81 -3.49 -3.48
C GLY A 38 1.82 -2.49 -2.90
N ARG A 39 1.35 -1.41 -2.26
CA ARG A 39 2.22 -0.51 -1.50
C ARG A 39 2.83 -1.22 -0.28
N SER A 40 2.01 -1.94 0.50
CA SER A 40 2.47 -2.66 1.69
C SER A 40 3.60 -3.65 1.38
N GLU A 41 3.45 -4.48 0.34
CA GLU A 41 4.47 -5.44 -0.06
C GLU A 41 5.79 -4.76 -0.46
N LYS A 42 5.70 -3.63 -1.18
CA LYS A 42 6.87 -2.85 -1.58
C LYS A 42 7.61 -2.32 -0.35
N TYR A 43 6.90 -1.72 0.59
CA TYR A 43 7.49 -1.17 1.82
C TYR A 43 8.11 -2.26 2.70
N GLU A 44 7.45 -3.41 2.84
CA GLU A 44 8.05 -4.54 3.55
C GLU A 44 9.33 -5.07 2.88
N SER A 45 9.35 -5.13 1.54
CA SER A 45 10.52 -5.55 0.78
C SER A 45 11.69 -4.60 1.00
N GLU A 46 11.45 -3.29 0.95
CA GLU A 46 12.48 -2.27 1.22
C GLU A 46 12.97 -2.32 2.67
N ARG A 47 12.06 -2.49 3.64
CA ARG A 47 12.42 -2.65 5.06
C ARG A 47 13.30 -3.88 5.28
N ARG A 48 12.94 -5.02 4.69
CA ARG A 48 13.75 -6.26 4.76
C ARG A 48 15.15 -6.02 4.19
N LYS A 49 15.27 -5.39 3.02
CA LYS A 49 16.58 -5.08 2.41
C LYS A 49 17.45 -4.21 3.30
N LEU A 50 16.90 -3.12 3.85
CA LEU A 50 17.64 -2.24 4.75
C LEU A 50 18.14 -2.98 6.00
N LEU A 51 17.28 -3.78 6.63
CA LEU A 51 17.66 -4.58 7.80
C LEU A 51 18.74 -5.62 7.47
N THR A 52 18.65 -6.28 6.31
CA THR A 52 19.69 -7.19 5.84
C THR A 52 21.02 -6.47 5.63
N SER A 53 21.03 -5.33 4.94
CA SER A 53 22.26 -4.55 4.71
C SER A 53 22.86 -4.01 6.01
N ILE A 54 22.03 -3.61 6.98
CA ILE A 54 22.50 -3.24 8.32
C ILE A 54 23.16 -4.46 8.97
N GLY A 55 22.49 -5.61 8.99
CA GLY A 55 23.03 -6.84 9.57
C GLY A 55 24.36 -7.29 8.93
N GLU A 56 24.47 -7.23 7.60
CA GLU A 56 25.69 -7.51 6.85
C GLU A 56 26.82 -6.56 7.28
N ARG A 57 26.53 -5.25 7.37
CA ARG A 57 27.52 -4.26 7.78
C ARG A 57 27.97 -4.47 9.23
N ILE A 58 27.06 -4.79 10.14
CA ILE A 58 27.39 -5.13 11.52
C ILE A 58 28.30 -6.36 11.57
N TYR A 59 27.98 -7.38 10.77
CA TYR A 59 28.78 -8.59 10.68
C TYR A 59 30.19 -8.32 10.17
N ASP A 60 30.36 -7.45 9.17
CA ASP A 60 31.67 -7.03 8.66
C ASP A 60 32.51 -6.29 9.71
N LEU A 61 31.86 -5.55 10.60
CA LEU A 61 32.51 -4.82 11.67
C LEU A 61 32.89 -5.70 12.87
N LYS A 62 32.40 -6.94 12.97
CA LYS A 62 32.57 -7.82 14.15
C LYS A 62 34.03 -8.07 14.54
N ASN A 63 34.94 -8.06 13.57
CA ASN A 63 36.37 -8.35 13.78
C ASN A 63 37.20 -7.07 13.99
N LYS A 64 36.59 -5.89 13.88
CA LYS A 64 37.28 -4.62 14.09
C LYS A 64 37.13 -4.21 15.57
N GLN A 65 38.21 -4.33 16.32
CA GLN A 65 38.22 -3.95 17.74
C GLN A 65 38.03 -2.43 17.91
N GLY A 66 37.25 -2.04 18.92
CA GLY A 66 37.06 -0.63 19.31
C GLY A 66 36.13 0.19 18.43
N ILE A 67 35.45 -0.41 17.45
CA ILE A 67 34.48 0.31 16.61
C ILE A 67 33.09 0.26 17.24
N ASN A 68 32.55 1.43 17.57
CA ASN A 68 31.13 1.58 17.85
C ASN A 68 30.35 1.44 16.55
N VAL A 69 29.50 0.43 16.50
CA VAL A 69 28.67 0.07 15.34
C VAL A 69 27.74 1.21 14.92
N TYR A 70 27.29 2.04 15.86
CA TYR A 70 26.43 3.21 15.60
C TYR A 70 27.20 4.47 15.15
N GLU A 71 28.53 4.44 15.21
CA GLU A 71 29.40 5.50 14.69
C GLU A 71 29.87 5.20 13.26
N ASP A 72 29.65 3.99 12.76
CA ASP A 72 29.88 3.66 11.36
C ASP A 72 28.92 4.47 10.46
N GLY A 73 29.48 5.27 9.56
CA GLY A 73 28.71 6.14 8.68
C GLY A 73 27.72 5.37 7.80
N ALA A 74 28.08 4.17 7.33
CA ALA A 74 27.19 3.37 6.51
C ALA A 74 26.00 2.84 7.32
N ILE A 75 26.22 2.39 8.56
CA ILE A 75 25.13 1.98 9.45
C ILE A 75 24.23 3.16 9.79
N ARG A 76 24.80 4.34 10.09
CA ARG A 76 24.03 5.55 10.38
C ARG A 76 23.15 5.98 9.20
N ASP A 77 23.67 5.93 7.99
CA ASP A 77 22.91 6.26 6.78
C ASP A 77 21.79 5.24 6.51
N LEU A 78 22.06 3.95 6.72
CA LEU A 78 21.06 2.88 6.58
C LEU A 78 19.95 3.01 7.64
N LEU A 79 20.30 3.33 8.89
CA LEU A 79 19.34 3.58 9.96
C LEU A 79 18.47 4.80 9.66
N LYS A 80 19.08 5.92 9.23
CA LYS A 80 18.32 7.11 8.83
C LYS A 80 17.34 6.81 7.69
N ARG A 81 17.73 5.96 6.74
CA ARG A 81 16.87 5.54 5.63
C ARG A 81 15.75 4.60 6.09
N LEU A 82 16.00 3.77 7.09
CA LEU A 82 14.99 2.94 7.75
C LEU A 82 13.97 3.82 8.49
N ASP A 83 14.42 4.83 9.24
CA ASP A 83 13.54 5.77 9.94
C ASP A 83 12.63 6.52 8.95
N GLN A 84 13.20 7.01 7.84
CA GLN A 84 12.43 7.65 6.77
C GLN A 84 11.37 6.72 6.17
N LEU A 85 11.72 5.45 5.95
CA LEU A 85 10.80 4.44 5.45
C LEU A 85 9.65 4.18 6.45
N GLU A 86 9.96 4.10 7.74
CA GLU A 86 8.95 3.90 8.79
C GLU A 86 8.00 5.10 8.92
N GLU A 87 8.51 6.33 8.77
CA GLU A 87 7.67 7.52 8.68
C GLU A 87 6.73 7.50 7.46
N GLU A 88 7.23 7.10 6.29
CA GLU A 88 6.39 6.96 5.09
C GLU A 88 5.29 5.89 5.26
N ILE A 89 5.63 4.75 5.85
CA ILE A 89 4.66 3.69 6.17
C ILE A 89 3.60 4.23 7.16
N SER A 90 4.03 4.98 8.17
CA SER A 90 3.12 5.58 9.15
C SER A 90 2.16 6.59 8.50
N ARG A 91 2.68 7.46 7.62
CA ARG A 91 1.86 8.41 6.83
C ARG A 91 0.84 7.69 5.97
N LEU A 92 1.25 6.64 5.25
CA LEU A 92 0.34 5.87 4.40
C LEU A 92 -0.73 5.12 5.19
N ARG A 93 -0.40 4.62 6.39
CA ARG A 93 -1.41 4.02 7.28
C ARG A 93 -2.45 5.06 7.69
N LYS A 94 -2.02 6.26 8.06
CA LYS A 94 -2.95 7.37 8.38
C LYS A 94 -3.82 7.75 7.20
N GLU A 95 -3.25 7.90 6.00
CA GLU A 95 -4.03 8.17 4.78
C GLU A 95 -5.06 7.05 4.51
N ALA A 96 -4.69 5.78 4.74
CA ALA A 96 -5.62 4.66 4.57
C ALA A 96 -6.75 4.67 5.60
N GLU A 97 -6.45 5.02 6.86
CA GLU A 97 -7.45 5.18 7.93
C GLU A 97 -8.41 6.34 7.62
N GLU A 98 -7.92 7.47 7.12
CA GLU A 98 -8.73 8.62 6.70
C GLU A 98 -9.67 8.26 5.54
N ILE A 99 -9.18 7.53 4.54
CA ILE A 99 -10.00 7.04 3.42
C ILE A 99 -11.08 6.08 3.93
N SER A 100 -10.74 5.17 4.84
CA SER A 100 -11.70 4.25 5.45
C SER A 100 -12.74 4.97 6.32
N ALA A 101 -12.39 6.10 6.93
CA ALA A 101 -13.30 6.89 7.76
C ALA A 101 -14.31 7.71 6.93
N LEU A 102 -13.99 8.02 5.67
CA LEU A 102 -14.90 8.70 4.73
C LEU A 102 -15.95 7.76 4.12
N GLU A 103 -15.83 6.45 4.30
CA GLU A 103 -16.78 5.43 3.83
C GLU A 103 -17.89 5.08 4.85
N VAL A 104 -18.02 5.85 5.96
CA VAL A 104 -19.11 5.73 6.96
C VAL A 104 -20.18 6.81 6.78
#